data_AF-A0A9R1E7C6-F1
#
_entry.id   AF-A0A9R1E7C6-F1
#
_cell.length_a   1.000
_cell.length_b   1.000
_cell.length_c   1.000
_cell.angle_alpha   90.00
_cell.angle_beta   90.00
_cell.angle_gamma   90.00
#
_symmetry.space_group_name_H-M   'P 1'
#
loop_
_entity.id
_entity.type
_entity.pdbx_description
1 polymer ?
#
loop_
_entity_poly.entity_id
_entity_poly.type
_entity_poly.pdbx_seq_one_letter_code
_entity_poly.pdbx_strand_id
1 'polypeptide(L)'
;MAAGAPLEPELEPPTTRIRICAILEAGDAFAGQRVVVGGWVRAGREQGGGRFAFLDVNDGSCLGNLRVKVDAGTTAPRPLARLTATGTSVLVEGELQADPRAKHGVELSVETLIEVGEVDAAAYPLPKTKPGHPLDPAYLRDFLHLRARTNLIGAVLRIRSELSSATDAYFRDNGFQRVHTPIITTSDCEGAGEMFQVTTLFSQAEKLDKELKENPAASQVDIDAAKIVVKEKGDIVAQLKSAQATKEKIAAAVSELKKAKESVSRMEERSRLTYGIPRSEDGSIAFVNDFFKCPSYLTVSGQLQLETLACGLTDVYTFGPTFRAENSHTSRHLAEFWMVEAEMAFANLQDDMNRAESYVQYLCKWLLEHCRAEMEFMVKHHDEAAIERLELVSSTPLERISYTKAVEMLEDADKIFENKVEWGIDLASEHERYLTEVVFKKPLIVFNYPKGIKAFYMRLNNDQKTVAAMDVLVPKVGELIGGSQREERLDILEQRILDAGLDLEQYAKYLDLRCFGSVKHSGFGLGLERMVLFATGLDNIRDVIPFPRYPGRADL
;
A
#
# COMPACT_ATOMS: atom_id res chain seq x y z
N MET A 1 51.74 -36.34 2.22
CA MET A 1 50.89 -35.51 1.33
C MET A 1 50.02 -34.66 2.21
N ALA A 2 49.89 -33.37 1.83
CA ALA A 2 49.69 -32.21 2.68
C ALA A 2 48.57 -32.30 3.72
N ALA A 3 48.93 -32.02 4.98
CA ALA A 3 48.02 -31.60 6.03
C ALA A 3 47.50 -30.20 5.70
N GLY A 4 46.18 -30.02 5.76
CA GLY A 4 45.52 -28.74 5.53
C GLY A 4 45.97 -27.69 6.54
N ALA A 5 46.34 -26.52 6.04
CA ALA A 5 46.50 -25.34 6.86
C ALA A 5 45.15 -24.98 7.50
N PRO A 6 45.11 -24.58 8.77
CA PRO A 6 43.88 -24.08 9.37
C PRO A 6 43.53 -22.75 8.69
N LEU A 7 42.28 -22.64 8.22
CA LEU A 7 41.66 -21.36 7.88
C LEU A 7 41.77 -20.47 9.12
N GLU A 8 42.53 -19.38 9.00
CA GLU A 8 42.51 -18.30 10.00
C GLU A 8 41.06 -17.85 10.18
N PRO A 9 40.62 -17.53 11.41
CA PRO A 9 39.37 -16.83 11.58
C PRO A 9 39.58 -15.42 11.03
N GLU A 10 39.09 -15.14 9.82
CA GLU A 10 38.84 -13.76 9.40
C GLU A 10 37.82 -13.18 10.38
N LEU A 11 38.33 -12.51 11.41
CA LEU A 11 37.55 -11.62 12.24
C LEU A 11 36.98 -10.55 11.30
N GLU A 12 35.68 -10.64 10.99
CA GLU A 12 34.95 -9.61 10.24
C GLU A 12 35.29 -8.24 10.84
N PRO A 13 35.78 -7.26 10.06
CA PRO A 13 36.13 -5.95 10.58
C PRO A 13 34.87 -5.28 11.17
N PRO A 14 34.99 -4.42 12.19
CA PRO A 14 33.84 -3.75 12.79
C PRO A 14 33.20 -2.78 11.78
N THR A 15 32.08 -3.21 11.18
CA THR A 15 31.37 -2.60 10.05
C THR A 15 30.36 -1.53 10.47
N THR A 16 30.72 -0.60 11.36
CA THR A 16 29.81 0.54 11.63
C THR A 16 29.90 1.55 10.49
N ARG A 17 29.28 1.22 9.36
CA ARG A 17 29.18 2.09 8.20
C ARG A 17 28.50 3.41 8.58
N ILE A 18 29.06 4.52 8.15
CA ILE A 18 28.46 5.84 8.29
C ILE A 18 27.61 6.13 7.05
N ARG A 19 26.40 6.67 7.26
CA ARG A 19 25.50 7.10 6.19
C ARG A 19 26.03 8.39 5.56
N ILE A 20 25.89 8.50 4.24
CA ILE A 20 26.36 9.68 3.52
C ILE A 20 25.65 10.95 4.00
N CYS A 21 24.36 10.91 4.32
CA CYS A 21 23.64 12.08 4.84
C CYS A 21 24.34 12.72 6.05
N ALA A 22 24.75 11.91 7.04
CA ALA A 22 25.41 12.40 8.24
C ALA A 22 26.77 13.07 7.92
N ILE A 23 27.53 12.51 6.97
CA ILE A 23 28.80 13.09 6.51
C ILE A 23 28.56 14.44 5.84
N LEU A 24 27.56 14.52 4.96
CA LEU A 24 27.29 15.75 4.20
C LEU A 24 26.68 16.87 5.05
N GLU A 25 25.90 16.53 6.08
CA GLU A 25 25.32 17.49 7.03
C GLU A 25 26.37 18.12 7.94
N ALA A 26 27.31 17.32 8.44
CA ALA A 26 28.37 17.81 9.31
C ALA A 26 29.57 18.42 8.55
N GLY A 27 29.75 18.06 7.28
CA GLY A 27 30.78 18.65 6.40
C GLY A 27 32.18 18.55 7.01
N ASP A 28 32.88 19.69 7.05
CA ASP A 28 34.28 19.79 7.52
C ASP A 28 34.50 19.28 8.96
N ALA A 29 33.45 19.16 9.78
CA ALA A 29 33.56 18.59 11.13
C ALA A 29 33.95 17.10 11.12
N PHE A 30 33.79 16.41 9.99
CA PHE A 30 34.26 15.04 9.80
C PHE A 30 35.70 14.94 9.26
N ALA A 31 36.36 16.05 8.93
CA ALA A 31 37.72 16.01 8.40
C ALA A 31 38.70 15.36 9.40
N GLY A 32 39.58 14.49 8.90
CA GLY A 32 40.53 13.69 9.67
C GLY A 32 39.95 12.41 10.27
N GLN A 33 38.64 12.15 10.12
CA GLN A 33 38.04 10.92 10.62
C GLN A 33 38.18 9.78 9.60
N ARG A 34 38.52 8.59 10.08
CA ARG A 34 38.51 7.35 9.30
C ARG A 34 37.12 6.73 9.37
N VAL A 35 36.53 6.43 8.22
CA VAL A 35 35.14 6.00 8.08
C VAL A 35 35.00 4.87 7.07
N VAL A 36 33.97 4.06 7.26
CA VAL A 36 33.52 3.07 6.27
C VAL A 36 32.25 3.60 5.60
N VAL A 37 32.26 3.68 4.26
CA VAL A 37 31.12 4.14 3.45
C VAL A 37 30.80 3.11 2.37
N GLY A 38 29.52 2.79 2.24
CA GLY A 38 28.99 1.93 1.19
C GLY A 38 27.90 2.64 0.39
N GLY A 39 27.85 2.41 -0.92
CA GLY A 39 26.81 2.98 -1.78
C GLY A 39 26.99 2.62 -3.25
N TRP A 40 26.23 3.30 -4.11
CA TRP A 40 26.27 3.13 -5.55
C TRP A 40 26.86 4.35 -6.24
N VAL A 41 27.72 4.10 -7.22
CA VAL A 41 28.36 5.13 -8.05
C VAL A 41 27.31 5.77 -8.95
N ARG A 42 27.09 7.08 -8.78
CA ARG A 42 26.25 7.94 -9.64
C ARG A 42 27.01 8.44 -10.86
N ALA A 43 28.29 8.72 -10.68
CA ALA A 43 29.21 9.11 -11.74
C ALA A 43 30.63 8.75 -11.32
N GLY A 44 31.40 8.14 -12.22
CA GLY A 44 32.82 7.90 -12.03
C GLY A 44 33.64 8.55 -13.14
N ARG A 45 34.88 8.95 -12.84
CA ARG A 45 35.86 9.41 -13.84
C ARG A 45 37.28 9.09 -13.41
N GLU A 46 38.07 8.56 -14.33
CA GLU A 46 39.51 8.43 -14.15
C GLU A 46 40.20 9.78 -14.39
N GLN A 47 41.28 10.03 -13.64
CA GLN A 47 42.09 11.23 -13.76
C GLN A 47 43.58 10.90 -13.56
N GLY A 48 44.42 11.91 -13.85
CA GLY A 48 45.87 11.79 -13.66
C GLY A 48 46.53 10.72 -14.53
N GLY A 49 45.95 10.38 -15.68
CA GLY A 49 46.43 9.33 -16.58
C GLY A 49 46.13 7.91 -16.07
N GLY A 50 45.03 7.71 -15.34
CA GLY A 50 44.65 6.41 -14.76
C GLY A 50 45.32 6.13 -13.41
N ARG A 51 45.88 7.15 -12.76
CA ARG A 51 46.49 7.02 -11.42
C ARG A 51 45.46 6.98 -10.31
N PHE A 52 44.33 7.64 -10.50
CA PHE A 52 43.23 7.69 -9.53
C PHE A 52 41.90 7.94 -10.23
N ALA A 53 40.80 7.62 -9.56
CA ALA A 53 39.44 7.89 -10.00
C ALA A 53 38.67 8.67 -8.93
N PHE A 54 37.77 9.54 -9.39
CA PHE A 54 36.75 10.15 -8.54
C PHE A 54 35.41 9.48 -8.79
N LEU A 55 34.76 9.05 -7.72
CA LEU A 55 33.43 8.47 -7.70
C LEU A 55 32.50 9.39 -6.92
N ASP A 56 31.38 9.77 -7.51
CA ASP A 56 30.26 10.36 -6.77
C ASP A 56 29.39 9.21 -6.27
N VAL A 57 29.48 8.89 -4.99
CA VAL A 57 28.78 7.75 -4.36
C VAL A 57 27.53 8.26 -3.65
N ASN A 58 26.41 7.56 -3.84
CA ASN A 58 25.16 7.82 -3.14
C ASN A 58 24.64 6.53 -2.53
N ASP A 59 24.08 6.62 -1.34
CA ASP A 59 23.61 5.47 -0.60
C ASP A 59 22.10 5.49 -0.32
N GLY A 60 21.39 6.43 -0.94
CA GLY A 60 19.95 6.63 -0.79
C GLY A 60 19.53 7.42 0.45
N SER A 61 20.45 7.67 1.40
CA SER A 61 20.12 8.37 2.66
C SER A 61 19.74 9.85 2.46
N CYS A 62 20.21 10.48 1.38
CA CYS A 62 19.84 11.83 0.97
C CYS A 62 20.03 12.02 -0.54
N LEU A 63 19.70 13.21 -1.06
CA LEU A 63 19.98 13.60 -2.44
C LEU A 63 21.48 13.80 -2.75
N GLY A 64 22.27 14.10 -1.73
CA GLY A 64 23.69 14.42 -1.87
C GLY A 64 24.54 13.20 -2.22
N ASN A 65 25.63 13.43 -2.95
CA ASN A 65 26.63 12.40 -3.23
C ASN A 65 27.91 12.74 -2.46
N LEU A 66 28.52 11.72 -1.85
CA LEU A 66 29.88 11.84 -1.32
C LEU A 66 30.87 11.68 -2.47
N ARG A 67 31.82 12.62 -2.60
CA ARG A 67 32.94 12.44 -3.50
C ARG A 67 33.95 11.50 -2.85
N VAL A 68 34.31 10.44 -3.56
CA VAL A 68 35.24 9.40 -3.12
C VAL A 68 36.40 9.34 -4.11
N LYS A 69 37.62 9.53 -3.63
CA LYS A 69 38.85 9.42 -4.41
C LYS A 69 39.48 8.06 -4.17
N VAL A 70 39.77 7.34 -5.25
CA VAL A 70 40.36 6.01 -5.21
C VAL A 70 41.63 5.98 -6.04
N ASP A 71 42.77 5.70 -5.41
CA ASP A 71 44.05 5.55 -6.10
C ASP A 71 44.20 4.13 -6.69
N ALA A 72 44.88 4.02 -7.84
CA ALA A 72 45.04 2.73 -8.54
C ALA A 72 45.79 1.67 -7.71
N GLY A 73 46.69 2.11 -6.83
CA GLY A 73 47.41 1.22 -5.91
C GLY A 73 46.49 0.56 -4.89
N THR A 74 45.43 1.26 -4.46
CA THR A 74 44.45 0.79 -3.47
C THR A 74 43.52 -0.29 -4.02
N THR A 75 43.32 -0.33 -5.34
CA THR A 75 42.40 -1.28 -5.98
C THR A 75 43.09 -2.46 -6.64
N ALA A 76 44.42 -2.50 -6.68
CA ALA A 76 45.17 -3.57 -7.35
C ALA A 76 44.81 -4.97 -6.81
N PRO A 77 44.60 -5.97 -7.69
CA PRO A 77 44.82 -5.95 -9.14
C PRO A 77 43.62 -5.45 -9.98
N ARG A 78 42.53 -4.97 -9.36
CA ARG A 78 41.32 -4.49 -10.06
C ARG A 78 41.58 -3.12 -10.72
N PRO A 79 41.36 -2.97 -12.04
CA PRO A 79 41.47 -1.68 -12.72
C PRO A 79 40.42 -0.66 -12.25
N LEU A 80 40.81 0.60 -12.14
CA LEU A 80 39.91 1.71 -11.74
C LEU A 80 38.68 1.83 -12.64
N ALA A 81 38.82 1.57 -13.95
CA ALA A 81 37.72 1.61 -14.92
C ALA A 81 36.49 0.80 -14.47
N ARG A 82 36.71 -0.34 -13.78
CA ARG A 82 35.63 -1.22 -13.28
C ARG A 82 34.82 -0.62 -12.14
N LEU A 83 35.36 0.39 -11.44
CA LEU A 83 34.65 1.12 -10.38
C LEU A 83 33.85 2.30 -10.92
N THR A 84 34.18 2.81 -12.10
CA THR A 84 33.62 4.09 -12.59
C THR A 84 32.24 4.00 -13.24
N ALA A 85 31.79 2.79 -13.58
CA ALA A 85 30.49 2.58 -14.20
C ALA A 85 29.35 3.03 -13.28
N THR A 86 28.34 3.69 -13.85
CA THR A 86 27.14 4.09 -13.10
C THR A 86 26.40 2.83 -12.64
N GLY A 87 25.99 2.81 -11.38
CA GLY A 87 25.34 1.65 -10.76
C GLY A 87 26.31 0.66 -10.10
N THR A 88 27.62 0.79 -10.29
CA THR A 88 28.60 -0.01 -9.54
C THR A 88 28.44 0.25 -8.04
N SER A 89 28.37 -0.82 -7.25
CA SER A 89 28.37 -0.70 -5.78
C SER A 89 29.80 -0.75 -5.26
N VAL A 90 30.07 0.05 -4.23
CA VAL A 90 31.36 0.10 -3.55
C VAL A 90 31.15 0.10 -2.03
N LEU A 91 32.00 -0.61 -1.31
CA LEU A 91 32.21 -0.49 0.12
C LEU A 91 33.68 -0.18 0.34
N VAL A 92 33.95 0.99 0.92
CA VAL A 92 35.30 1.54 1.05
C VAL A 92 35.54 2.03 2.46
N GLU A 93 36.78 1.91 2.91
CA GLU A 93 37.29 2.53 4.13
C GLU A 93 38.34 3.56 3.74
N GLY A 94 38.36 4.69 4.45
CA GLY A 94 39.38 5.71 4.26
C GLY A 94 39.20 6.91 5.15
N GLU A 95 39.97 7.95 4.89
CA GLU A 95 39.97 9.19 5.65
C GLU A 95 39.16 10.28 4.93
N LEU A 96 38.28 10.97 5.66
CA LEU A 96 37.59 12.16 5.17
C LEU A 96 38.54 13.36 5.22
N GLN A 97 38.71 14.05 4.11
CA GLN A 97 39.59 15.20 3.96
C GLN A 97 38.79 16.43 3.56
N ALA A 98 39.14 17.59 4.13
CA ALA A 98 38.59 18.86 3.70
C ALA A 98 39.07 19.18 2.27
N ASP A 99 38.12 19.36 1.36
CA ASP A 99 38.37 19.80 -0.02
C ASP A 99 37.36 20.90 -0.41
N PRO A 100 37.81 22.16 -0.59
CA PRO A 100 36.94 23.26 -0.99
C PRO A 100 36.33 23.08 -2.39
N ARG A 101 36.81 22.12 -3.19
CA ARG A 101 36.28 21.76 -4.51
C ARG A 101 35.17 20.71 -4.42
N ALA A 102 34.97 20.09 -3.26
CA ALA A 102 33.85 19.20 -3.01
C ALA A 102 32.61 20.04 -2.67
N LYS A 103 31.44 19.63 -3.17
CA LYS A 103 30.19 20.41 -2.99
C LYS A 103 29.83 20.64 -1.52
N HIS A 104 30.23 19.70 -0.64
CA HIS A 104 29.93 19.70 0.79
C HIS A 104 31.20 19.87 1.65
N GLY A 105 32.29 20.39 1.09
CA GLY A 105 33.54 20.67 1.81
C GLY A 105 34.41 19.45 2.12
N VAL A 106 33.88 18.21 1.99
CA VAL A 106 34.61 16.98 2.28
C VAL A 106 34.67 15.99 1.13
N GLU A 107 35.78 15.25 1.05
CA GLU A 107 36.05 14.13 0.14
C GLU A 107 36.59 12.94 0.93
N LEU A 108 36.20 11.71 0.56
CA LEU A 108 36.76 10.49 1.14
C LEU A 108 37.95 10.01 0.31
N SER A 109 39.15 10.00 0.90
CA SER A 109 40.33 9.38 0.30
C SER A 109 40.40 7.91 0.72
N VAL A 110 40.25 7.00 -0.24
CA VAL A 110 40.15 5.55 0.04
C VAL A 110 41.50 4.94 0.38
N GLU A 111 41.54 4.26 1.52
CA GLU A 111 42.70 3.50 2.01
C GLU A 111 42.50 1.99 1.76
N THR A 112 41.26 1.51 1.89
CA THR A 112 40.90 0.11 1.69
C THR A 112 39.66 -0.01 0.81
N LEU A 113 39.76 -0.79 -0.26
CA LEU A 113 38.61 -1.23 -1.04
C LEU A 113 38.09 -2.56 -0.46
N ILE A 114 36.97 -2.52 0.25
CA ILE A 114 36.41 -3.70 0.95
C ILE A 114 35.60 -4.56 -0.03
N GLU A 115 34.62 -3.97 -0.72
CA GLU A 115 33.73 -4.70 -1.62
C GLU A 115 33.42 -3.89 -2.87
N VAL A 116 33.26 -4.58 -4.01
CA VAL A 116 32.77 -3.99 -5.27
C VAL A 116 31.83 -4.96 -5.97
N GLY A 117 30.60 -4.50 -6.23
CA GLY A 117 29.68 -5.14 -7.17
C GLY A 117 29.69 -4.38 -8.50
N GLU A 118 30.41 -4.91 -9.48
CA GLU A 118 30.60 -4.32 -10.82
C GLU A 118 29.29 -4.33 -11.64
N VAL A 119 29.15 -3.37 -12.55
CA VAL A 119 28.01 -3.25 -13.46
C VAL A 119 28.47 -3.23 -14.91
N ASP A 120 27.80 -4.00 -15.76
CA ASP A 120 27.90 -3.83 -17.21
C ASP A 120 27.14 -2.56 -17.63
N ALA A 121 27.89 -1.53 -17.98
CA ALA A 121 27.35 -0.23 -18.37
C ALA A 121 26.46 -0.29 -19.63
N ALA A 122 26.63 -1.30 -20.50
CA ALA A 122 25.80 -1.46 -21.69
C ALA A 122 24.42 -2.07 -21.36
N ALA A 123 24.34 -2.89 -20.31
CA ALA A 123 23.11 -3.56 -19.88
C ALA A 123 22.34 -2.80 -18.79
N TYR A 124 22.98 -1.85 -18.11
CA TYR A 124 22.37 -1.14 -16.98
C TYR A 124 21.26 -0.15 -17.45
N PRO A 125 20.00 -0.32 -17.00
CA PRO A 125 18.88 0.43 -17.55
C PRO A 125 18.73 1.85 -16.96
N LEU A 126 19.55 2.24 -15.98
CA LEU A 126 19.53 3.59 -15.42
C LEU A 126 20.78 4.35 -15.86
N PRO A 127 20.79 4.92 -17.07
CA PRO A 127 21.96 5.61 -17.57
C PRO A 127 22.23 6.86 -16.75
N LYS A 128 23.48 7.34 -16.82
CA LYS A 128 23.87 8.60 -16.21
C LYS A 128 22.98 9.74 -16.70
N THR A 129 22.31 10.42 -15.78
CA THR A 129 21.50 11.61 -16.08
C THR A 129 22.41 12.78 -16.48
N LYS A 130 22.02 13.48 -17.55
CA LYS A 130 22.69 14.72 -17.96
C LYS A 130 22.06 15.90 -17.20
N PRO A 131 22.84 16.93 -16.81
CA PRO A 131 22.27 18.15 -16.23
C PRO A 131 21.17 18.70 -17.15
N GLY A 132 19.98 18.98 -16.60
CA GLY A 132 18.82 19.47 -17.35
C GLY A 132 17.99 18.41 -18.09
N HIS A 133 18.43 17.14 -18.10
CA HIS A 133 17.70 16.04 -18.75
C HIS A 133 17.51 14.88 -17.77
N PRO A 134 16.57 14.98 -16.81
CA PRO A 134 16.21 13.86 -15.95
C PRO A 134 15.61 12.72 -16.76
N LEU A 135 15.64 11.51 -16.20
CA LEU A 135 14.97 10.36 -16.80
C LEU A 135 13.45 10.56 -16.75
N ASP A 136 12.76 10.20 -17.83
CA ASP A 136 11.31 10.24 -17.92
C ASP A 136 10.68 9.28 -16.89
N PRO A 137 9.77 9.73 -16.01
CA PRO A 137 9.04 8.86 -15.10
C PRO A 137 8.37 7.68 -15.79
N ALA A 138 7.87 7.85 -17.02
CA ALA A 138 7.27 6.76 -17.79
C ALA A 138 8.28 5.63 -18.08
N TYR A 139 9.51 5.97 -18.46
CA TYR A 139 10.59 5.00 -18.65
C TYR A 139 10.96 4.29 -17.35
N LEU A 140 10.96 5.01 -16.22
CA LEU A 140 11.27 4.43 -14.92
C LEU A 140 10.24 3.39 -14.45
N ARG A 141 9.00 3.43 -14.95
CA ARG A 141 7.97 2.45 -14.61
C ARG A 141 8.24 1.05 -15.20
N ASP A 142 9.09 0.94 -16.21
CA ASP A 142 9.52 -0.36 -16.74
C ASP A 142 10.61 -1.02 -15.86
N PHE A 143 11.17 -0.25 -14.91
CA PHE A 143 12.25 -0.70 -14.02
C PHE A 143 11.93 -0.40 -12.55
N LEU A 144 10.73 -0.77 -12.08
CA LEU A 144 10.25 -0.51 -10.71
C LEU A 144 11.25 -0.95 -9.63
N HIS A 145 11.82 -2.15 -9.79
CA HIS A 145 12.83 -2.72 -8.88
C HIS A 145 14.16 -1.93 -8.81
N LEU A 146 14.45 -1.04 -9.78
CA LEU A 146 15.68 -0.22 -9.80
C LEU A 146 15.43 1.27 -9.63
N ARG A 147 14.25 1.79 -9.99
CA ARG A 147 14.02 3.24 -10.13
C ARG A 147 14.22 4.05 -8.84
N ALA A 148 14.12 3.42 -7.66
CA ALA A 148 14.46 4.04 -6.38
C ALA A 148 15.92 4.53 -6.32
N ARG A 149 16.79 4.00 -7.19
CA ARG A 149 18.15 4.49 -7.40
C ARG A 149 18.19 5.75 -8.27
N THR A 150 17.10 6.42 -8.58
CA THR A 150 17.15 7.73 -9.27
C THR A 150 16.92 8.85 -8.26
N ASN A 151 17.41 10.05 -8.55
CA ASN A 151 17.18 11.20 -7.66
C ASN A 151 15.68 11.48 -7.48
N LEU A 152 14.91 11.37 -8.57
CA LEU A 152 13.46 11.59 -8.56
C LEU A 152 12.76 10.63 -7.61
N ILE A 153 12.81 9.32 -7.89
CA ILE A 153 12.06 8.36 -7.06
C ILE A 153 12.66 8.28 -5.65
N GLY A 154 13.97 8.44 -5.49
CA GLY A 154 14.58 8.55 -4.17
C GLY A 154 14.02 9.72 -3.35
N ALA A 155 13.85 10.90 -3.96
CA ALA A 155 13.22 12.06 -3.29
C ALA A 155 11.75 11.78 -2.95
N VAL A 156 10.98 11.24 -3.90
CA VAL A 156 9.57 10.90 -3.69
C VAL A 156 9.38 9.91 -2.54
N LEU A 157 10.22 8.88 -2.46
CA LEU A 157 10.13 7.87 -1.39
C LEU A 157 10.55 8.43 -0.02
N ARG A 158 11.51 9.37 0.04
CA ARG A 158 11.84 10.07 1.30
C ARG A 158 10.72 11.02 1.73
N ILE A 159 10.13 11.78 0.81
CA ILE A 159 8.93 12.60 1.08
C ILE A 159 7.78 11.73 1.60
N ARG A 160 7.51 10.58 0.94
CA ARG A 160 6.49 9.64 1.39
C ARG A 160 6.76 9.11 2.79
N SER A 161 8.02 8.77 3.09
CA SER A 161 8.44 8.31 4.42
C SER A 161 8.18 9.38 5.48
N GLU A 162 8.57 10.63 5.22
CA GLU A 162 8.34 11.74 6.13
C GLU A 162 6.85 12.05 6.32
N LEU A 163 6.03 11.97 5.27
CA LEU A 163 4.57 12.08 5.42
C LEU A 163 3.98 10.99 6.32
N SER A 164 4.55 9.79 6.26
CA SER A 164 4.10 8.67 7.09
C SER A 164 4.47 8.90 8.56
N SER A 165 5.70 9.37 8.82
CA SER A 165 6.15 9.77 10.16
C SER A 165 5.37 10.98 10.71
N ALA A 166 5.09 11.98 9.87
CA ALA A 166 4.29 13.14 10.21
C ALA A 166 2.86 12.76 10.59
N THR A 167 2.27 11.79 9.88
CA THR A 167 0.95 11.24 10.17
C THR A 167 0.91 10.65 11.58
N ASP A 168 1.83 9.73 11.86
CA ASP A 168 1.91 9.07 13.17
C ASP A 168 2.17 10.09 14.29
N ALA A 169 3.06 11.07 14.05
CA ALA A 169 3.35 12.14 15.00
C ALA A 169 2.11 13.02 15.28
N TYR A 170 1.43 13.49 14.23
CA TYR A 170 0.25 14.34 14.37
C TYR A 170 -0.84 13.68 15.22
N PHE A 171 -1.22 12.45 14.87
CA PHE A 171 -2.30 11.76 15.57
C PHE A 171 -1.92 11.42 17.02
N ARG A 172 -0.70 10.93 17.25
CA ARG A 172 -0.20 10.67 18.61
C ARG A 172 -0.22 11.94 19.46
N ASP A 173 0.30 13.04 18.94
CA ASP A 173 0.43 14.29 19.68
C ASP A 173 -0.93 14.97 19.90
N ASN A 174 -1.97 14.55 19.16
CA ASN A 174 -3.37 14.96 19.33
C ASN A 174 -4.23 13.92 20.08
N GLY A 175 -3.63 12.90 20.71
CA GLY A 175 -4.32 11.97 21.61
C GLY A 175 -4.99 10.76 20.95
N PHE A 176 -4.85 10.58 19.64
CA PHE A 176 -5.45 9.44 18.94
C PHE A 176 -4.69 8.14 19.20
N GLN A 177 -5.42 7.02 19.21
CA GLN A 177 -4.83 5.68 19.21
C GLN A 177 -4.73 5.13 17.80
N ARG A 178 -3.53 4.67 17.41
CA ARG A 178 -3.36 3.91 16.16
C ARG A 178 -3.96 2.53 16.32
N VAL A 179 -4.84 2.15 15.41
CA VAL A 179 -5.47 0.83 15.38
C VAL A 179 -5.27 0.18 14.02
N HIS A 180 -5.36 -1.14 13.98
CA HIS A 180 -5.25 -1.92 12.74
C HIS A 180 -6.62 -2.51 12.41
N THR A 181 -7.25 -1.95 11.39
CA THR A 181 -8.52 -2.45 10.83
C THR A 181 -8.26 -3.68 9.95
N PRO A 182 -9.21 -4.62 9.85
CA PRO A 182 -9.04 -5.82 9.04
C PRO A 182 -8.98 -5.48 7.55
N ILE A 183 -8.10 -6.18 6.83
CA ILE A 183 -7.99 -6.04 5.36
C ILE A 183 -8.98 -6.94 4.63
N ILE A 184 -9.22 -8.15 5.15
CA ILE A 184 -10.24 -9.05 4.62
C ILE A 184 -11.58 -8.71 5.27
N THR A 185 -12.59 -8.46 4.45
CA THR A 185 -13.93 -8.05 4.87
C THR A 185 -15.02 -8.88 4.19
N THR A 186 -16.20 -8.92 4.80
CA THR A 186 -17.43 -9.44 4.20
C THR A 186 -18.42 -8.32 3.87
N SER A 187 -18.13 -7.08 4.27
CA SER A 187 -19.01 -5.92 4.08
C SER A 187 -18.40 -4.94 3.09
N ASP A 188 -19.24 -4.36 2.24
CA ASP A 188 -18.90 -3.20 1.41
C ASP A 188 -19.09 -1.93 2.25
N CYS A 189 -18.00 -1.24 2.59
CA CYS A 189 -18.07 -0.03 3.40
C CYS A 189 -18.81 1.12 2.69
N GLU A 190 -18.69 1.23 1.37
CA GLU A 190 -19.23 2.35 0.59
C GLU A 190 -20.55 1.98 -0.11
N GLY A 191 -20.83 0.69 -0.29
CA GLY A 191 -22.09 0.14 -0.80
C GLY A 191 -22.26 0.23 -2.32
N ALA A 192 -21.20 0.59 -3.05
CA ALA A 192 -21.27 0.84 -4.50
C ALA A 192 -19.96 0.49 -5.25
N GLY A 193 -18.93 -0.03 -4.57
CA GLY A 193 -17.60 -0.23 -5.15
C GLY A 193 -17.36 -1.66 -5.64
N GLU A 194 -16.67 -1.82 -6.78
CA GLU A 194 -16.15 -3.14 -7.16
C GLU A 194 -15.01 -3.54 -6.20
N MET A 195 -15.14 -4.69 -5.54
CA MET A 195 -14.16 -5.21 -4.57
C MET A 195 -13.40 -6.43 -5.11
N PHE A 196 -12.14 -6.58 -4.71
CA PHE A 196 -11.38 -7.80 -5.02
C PHE A 196 -11.84 -8.95 -4.14
N GLN A 197 -12.28 -10.05 -4.74
CA GLN A 197 -12.65 -11.26 -4.02
C GLN A 197 -11.41 -12.05 -3.55
N VAL A 198 -11.39 -12.43 -2.28
CA VAL A 198 -10.37 -13.27 -1.66
C VAL A 198 -10.93 -14.68 -1.53
N THR A 199 -10.32 -15.66 -2.21
CA THR A 199 -10.82 -17.04 -2.23
C THR A 199 -9.70 -18.06 -2.30
N THR A 200 -9.92 -19.23 -1.71
CA THR A 200 -9.07 -20.41 -1.83
C THR A 200 -9.63 -21.45 -2.82
N LEU A 201 -10.85 -21.25 -3.31
CA LEU A 201 -11.61 -22.24 -4.09
C LEU A 201 -10.90 -22.66 -5.38
N PHE A 202 -10.21 -21.76 -6.07
CA PHE A 202 -9.45 -22.10 -7.28
C PHE A 202 -8.35 -23.12 -6.99
N SER A 203 -7.53 -22.84 -5.97
CA SER A 203 -6.44 -23.75 -5.59
C SER A 203 -6.95 -25.10 -5.06
N GLN A 204 -8.11 -25.10 -4.38
CA GLN A 204 -8.75 -26.32 -3.93
C GLN A 204 -9.30 -27.14 -5.10
N ALA A 205 -9.96 -26.48 -6.06
CA ALA A 205 -10.47 -27.10 -7.28
C ALA A 205 -9.34 -27.73 -8.11
N GLU A 206 -8.22 -27.02 -8.30
CA GLU A 206 -7.06 -27.55 -9.03
C GLU A 206 -6.46 -28.80 -8.36
N LYS A 207 -6.34 -28.79 -7.03
CA LYS A 207 -5.87 -29.95 -6.26
C LYS A 207 -6.83 -31.13 -6.40
N LEU A 208 -8.13 -30.89 -6.24
CA LEU A 208 -9.16 -31.90 -6.39
C LEU A 208 -9.17 -32.48 -7.81
N ASP A 209 -9.09 -31.64 -8.83
CA ASP A 209 -9.04 -32.05 -10.23
C ASP A 209 -7.83 -32.96 -10.50
N LYS A 210 -6.68 -32.65 -9.91
CA LYS A 210 -5.47 -33.51 -10.00
C LYS A 210 -5.69 -34.85 -9.29
N GLU A 211 -6.25 -34.83 -8.09
CA GLU A 211 -6.56 -36.05 -7.32
C GLU A 211 -7.57 -36.95 -8.04
N LEU A 212 -8.59 -36.37 -8.67
CA LEU A 212 -9.60 -37.11 -9.44
C LEU A 212 -9.04 -37.65 -10.77
N LYS A 213 -8.03 -36.99 -11.36
CA LYS A 213 -7.31 -37.53 -12.52
C LYS A 213 -6.41 -38.72 -12.17
N GLU A 214 -5.68 -38.62 -11.06
CA GLU A 214 -4.80 -39.70 -10.58
C GLU A 214 -5.60 -40.89 -10.04
N ASN A 215 -6.76 -40.62 -9.44
CA ASN A 215 -7.62 -41.60 -8.83
C ASN A 215 -9.10 -41.25 -9.14
N PRO A 216 -9.69 -41.80 -10.21
CA PRO A 216 -11.07 -41.49 -10.61
C PRO A 216 -12.10 -41.78 -9.52
N ALA A 217 -13.20 -41.03 -9.53
CA ALA A 217 -14.35 -41.33 -8.68
C ALA A 217 -14.89 -42.73 -8.99
N ALA A 218 -15.18 -43.51 -7.95
CA ALA A 218 -15.75 -44.85 -8.11
C ALA A 218 -17.13 -44.75 -8.75
N SER A 219 -17.41 -45.59 -9.75
CA SER A 219 -18.75 -45.63 -10.34
C SER A 219 -19.76 -46.20 -9.34
N GLN A 220 -21.05 -45.92 -9.55
CA GLN A 220 -22.10 -46.52 -8.71
C GLN A 220 -22.03 -48.06 -8.73
N VAL A 221 -21.64 -48.65 -9.86
CA VAL A 221 -21.45 -50.09 -10.02
C VAL A 221 -20.30 -50.60 -9.13
N ASP A 222 -19.20 -49.87 -9.05
CA ASP A 222 -18.06 -50.23 -8.20
C ASP A 222 -18.42 -50.14 -6.71
N ILE A 223 -19.19 -49.12 -6.33
CA ILE A 223 -19.68 -48.95 -4.96
C ILE A 223 -20.63 -50.09 -4.59
N ASP A 224 -21.56 -50.45 -5.48
CA ASP A 224 -22.52 -51.52 -5.24
C ASP A 224 -21.82 -52.89 -5.16
N ALA A 225 -20.82 -53.14 -6.00
CA ALA A 225 -19.98 -54.33 -5.91
C ALA A 225 -19.20 -54.39 -4.57
N ALA A 226 -18.64 -53.26 -4.12
CA ALA A 226 -17.96 -53.20 -2.84
C ALA A 226 -18.91 -53.42 -1.63
N LYS A 227 -20.16 -52.97 -1.72
CA LYS A 227 -21.21 -53.26 -0.73
C LYS A 227 -21.55 -54.75 -0.64
N ILE A 228 -21.54 -55.46 -1.77
CA ILE A 228 -21.72 -56.93 -1.79
C ILE A 228 -20.58 -57.60 -1.03
N VAL A 229 -19.32 -57.18 -1.25
CA VAL A 229 -18.15 -57.71 -0.52
C VAL A 229 -18.25 -57.45 0.99
N VAL A 230 -18.76 -56.28 1.40
CA VAL A 230 -19.02 -55.99 2.82
C VAL A 230 -20.05 -56.97 3.40
N LYS A 231 -21.11 -57.28 2.64
CA LYS A 231 -22.14 -58.24 3.05
C LYS A 231 -21.56 -59.64 3.20
N GLU A 232 -20.82 -60.13 2.20
CA GLU A 232 -20.17 -61.44 2.23
C GLU A 232 -19.18 -61.58 3.40
N LYS A 233 -18.33 -60.58 3.64
CA LYS A 233 -17.42 -60.56 4.80
C LYS A 233 -18.20 -60.52 6.12
N GLY A 234 -19.35 -59.84 6.16
CA GLY A 234 -20.27 -59.86 7.28
C GLY A 234 -20.82 -61.25 7.57
N ASP A 235 -21.23 -61.97 6.53
CA ASP A 235 -21.74 -63.33 6.61
C ASP A 235 -20.65 -64.31 7.07
N ILE A 236 -19.41 -64.16 6.59
CA ILE A 236 -18.25 -64.95 7.07
C ILE A 236 -18.00 -64.74 8.57
N VAL A 237 -18.06 -63.49 9.06
CA VAL A 237 -17.93 -63.19 10.50
C VAL A 237 -19.06 -63.86 11.29
N ALA A 238 -20.30 -63.83 10.78
CA ALA A 238 -21.44 -64.48 11.42
C ALA A 238 -21.26 -66.01 11.47
N GLN A 239 -20.83 -66.63 10.37
CA GLN A 239 -20.57 -68.07 10.29
C GLN A 239 -19.43 -68.52 11.21
N LEU A 240 -18.32 -67.77 11.28
CA LEU A 240 -17.21 -68.09 12.18
C LEU A 240 -17.61 -67.98 13.66
N LYS A 241 -18.49 -67.03 13.99
CA LYS A 241 -19.08 -66.92 15.33
C LYS A 241 -20.01 -68.08 15.65
N SER A 242 -20.89 -68.48 14.73
CA SER A 242 -21.80 -69.62 14.93
C SER A 242 -21.06 -70.96 15.00
N ALA A 243 -19.97 -71.12 14.26
CA ALA A 243 -19.14 -72.31 14.26
C ALA A 243 -18.13 -72.38 15.43
N GLN A 244 -18.19 -71.43 16.39
CA GLN A 244 -17.27 -71.35 17.53
C GLN A 244 -15.78 -71.39 17.13
N ALA A 245 -15.42 -70.72 16.03
CA ALA A 245 -14.04 -70.64 15.58
C ALA A 245 -13.14 -69.93 16.62
N THR A 246 -11.82 -70.11 16.50
CA THR A 246 -10.87 -69.49 17.43
C THR A 246 -10.98 -67.97 17.42
N LYS A 247 -10.70 -67.32 18.58
CA LYS A 247 -10.79 -65.87 18.73
C LYS A 247 -9.92 -65.14 17.69
N GLU A 248 -8.76 -65.70 17.35
CA GLU A 248 -7.85 -65.15 16.36
C GLU A 248 -8.48 -65.13 14.95
N LYS A 249 -9.18 -66.20 14.55
CA LYS A 249 -9.85 -66.27 13.23
C LYS A 249 -11.02 -65.29 13.14
N ILE A 250 -11.79 -65.15 14.21
CA ILE A 250 -12.90 -64.19 14.28
C ILE A 250 -12.35 -62.75 14.23
N ALA A 251 -11.29 -62.46 14.99
CA ALA A 251 -10.66 -61.14 14.99
C ALA A 251 -10.10 -60.75 13.62
N ALA A 252 -9.45 -61.69 12.92
CA ALA A 252 -8.97 -61.47 11.55
C ALA A 252 -10.12 -61.15 10.58
N ALA A 253 -11.22 -61.91 10.62
CA ALA A 253 -12.38 -61.68 9.76
C ALA A 253 -13.08 -60.34 10.07
N VAL A 254 -13.17 -59.94 11.34
CA VAL A 254 -13.72 -58.63 11.74
C VAL A 254 -12.84 -57.47 11.25
N SER A 255 -11.52 -57.61 11.32
CA SER A 255 -10.58 -56.62 10.79
C SER A 255 -10.78 -56.42 9.29
N GLU A 256 -10.93 -57.52 8.55
CA GLU A 256 -11.19 -57.49 7.10
C GLU A 256 -12.56 -56.90 6.75
N LEU A 257 -13.60 -57.17 7.54
CA LEU A 257 -14.90 -56.53 7.40
C LEU A 257 -14.81 -55.01 7.66
N LYS A 258 -14.05 -54.59 8.67
CA LYS A 258 -13.86 -53.17 8.99
C LYS A 258 -13.18 -52.43 7.84
N LYS A 259 -12.10 -52.97 7.29
CA LYS A 259 -11.42 -52.41 6.11
C LYS A 259 -12.36 -52.29 4.90
N ALA A 260 -13.19 -53.31 4.65
CA ALA A 260 -14.15 -53.28 3.54
C ALA A 260 -15.21 -52.18 3.73
N LYS A 261 -15.72 -51.99 4.96
CA LYS A 261 -16.65 -50.89 5.28
C LYS A 261 -16.01 -49.52 5.10
N GLU A 262 -14.78 -49.34 5.58
CA GLU A 262 -14.02 -48.10 5.39
C GLU A 262 -13.77 -47.81 3.90
N SER A 263 -13.49 -48.84 3.10
CA SER A 263 -13.33 -48.72 1.64
C SER A 263 -14.61 -48.23 0.97
N VAL A 264 -15.78 -48.81 1.31
CA VAL A 264 -17.07 -48.37 0.74
C VAL A 264 -17.35 -46.92 1.14
N SER A 265 -17.16 -46.55 2.40
CA SER A 265 -17.38 -45.16 2.87
C SER A 265 -16.53 -44.17 2.08
N ARG A 266 -15.25 -44.48 1.84
CA ARG A 266 -14.36 -43.62 1.03
C ARG A 266 -14.80 -43.55 -0.43
N MET A 267 -15.27 -44.65 -1.01
CA MET A 267 -15.77 -44.66 -2.40
C MET A 267 -17.04 -43.83 -2.54
N GLU A 268 -17.94 -43.87 -1.54
CA GLU A 268 -19.18 -43.06 -1.50
C GLU A 268 -18.91 -41.57 -1.27
N GLU A 269 -17.93 -41.21 -0.44
CA GLU A 269 -17.49 -39.83 -0.30
C GLU A 269 -16.87 -39.31 -1.60
N ARG A 270 -16.02 -40.13 -2.24
CA ARG A 270 -15.35 -39.77 -3.48
C ARG A 270 -16.28 -39.64 -4.67
N SER A 271 -17.36 -40.43 -4.74
CA SER A 271 -18.34 -40.33 -5.84
C SER A 271 -19.16 -39.04 -5.81
N ARG A 272 -19.16 -38.31 -4.69
CA ARG A 272 -19.79 -36.99 -4.56
C ARG A 272 -18.88 -35.84 -4.99
N LEU A 273 -17.59 -36.10 -5.19
CA LEU A 273 -16.65 -35.09 -5.63
C LEU A 273 -16.87 -34.80 -7.11
N THR A 274 -16.92 -33.51 -7.44
CA THR A 274 -17.08 -33.01 -8.81
C THR A 274 -15.87 -32.17 -9.18
N TYR A 275 -15.53 -32.16 -10.47
CA TYR A 275 -14.45 -31.34 -10.99
C TYR A 275 -14.79 -29.85 -10.89
N GLY A 276 -13.75 -29.02 -10.71
CA GLY A 276 -13.88 -27.57 -10.68
C GLY A 276 -14.37 -26.99 -9.35
N ILE A 277 -14.84 -25.75 -9.41
CA ILE A 277 -15.24 -24.99 -8.22
C ILE A 277 -16.54 -25.58 -7.63
N PRO A 278 -16.59 -25.88 -6.32
CA PRO A 278 -17.79 -26.38 -5.66
C PRO A 278 -19.01 -25.49 -5.89
N ARG A 279 -20.15 -26.11 -6.21
CA ARG A 279 -21.43 -25.43 -6.45
C ARG A 279 -22.50 -25.86 -5.45
N SER A 280 -23.37 -24.92 -5.11
CA SER A 280 -24.59 -25.16 -4.33
C SER A 280 -25.66 -25.82 -5.20
N GLU A 281 -26.75 -26.29 -4.59
CA GLU A 281 -27.86 -26.94 -5.32
C GLU A 281 -28.51 -26.03 -6.38
N ASP A 282 -28.48 -24.72 -6.16
CA ASP A 282 -28.98 -23.69 -7.08
C ASP A 282 -27.99 -23.30 -8.19
N GLY A 283 -26.80 -23.92 -8.23
CA GLY A 283 -25.73 -23.63 -9.20
C GLY A 283 -24.84 -22.44 -8.85
N SER A 284 -25.12 -21.74 -7.75
CA SER A 284 -24.23 -20.69 -7.22
C SER A 284 -22.92 -21.28 -6.70
N ILE A 285 -21.89 -20.44 -6.51
CA ILE A 285 -20.64 -20.89 -5.90
C ILE A 285 -20.91 -21.24 -4.43
N ALA A 286 -20.50 -22.43 -4.02
CA ALA A 286 -20.65 -22.90 -2.64
C ALA A 286 -19.55 -22.31 -1.75
N PHE A 287 -19.67 -21.02 -1.41
CA PHE A 287 -18.71 -20.31 -0.54
C PHE A 287 -18.58 -20.91 0.86
N VAL A 288 -19.51 -21.76 1.30
CA VAL A 288 -19.38 -22.56 2.53
C VAL A 288 -18.14 -23.46 2.53
N ASN A 289 -17.60 -23.80 1.35
CA ASN A 289 -16.38 -24.57 1.16
C ASN A 289 -15.12 -23.69 1.03
N ASP A 290 -15.27 -22.37 0.98
CA ASP A 290 -14.13 -21.45 0.99
C ASP A 290 -13.57 -21.28 2.42
N PHE A 291 -12.43 -20.62 2.54
CA PHE A 291 -11.68 -20.48 3.80
C PHE A 291 -12.51 -19.87 4.93
N PHE A 292 -13.23 -18.77 4.65
CA PHE A 292 -14.09 -18.09 5.62
C PHE A 292 -15.54 -18.57 5.62
N LYS A 293 -15.87 -19.55 4.77
CA LYS A 293 -17.22 -20.12 4.59
C LYS A 293 -18.28 -19.12 4.11
N CYS A 294 -17.86 -17.97 3.61
CA CYS A 294 -18.69 -16.91 3.04
C CYS A 294 -17.89 -16.12 1.99
N PRO A 295 -18.56 -15.35 1.11
CA PRO A 295 -17.88 -14.41 0.23
C PRO A 295 -17.03 -13.43 1.05
N SER A 296 -15.75 -13.33 0.71
CA SER A 296 -14.78 -12.46 1.39
C SER A 296 -14.02 -11.63 0.38
N TYR A 297 -13.64 -10.42 0.76
CA TYR A 297 -13.11 -9.39 -0.13
C TYR A 297 -11.96 -8.62 0.51
N LEU A 298 -11.15 -7.94 -0.29
CA LEU A 298 -10.23 -6.91 0.21
C LEU A 298 -11.00 -5.62 0.46
N THR A 299 -10.74 -4.98 1.59
CA THR A 299 -11.50 -3.81 2.04
C THR A 299 -11.22 -2.56 1.20
N VAL A 300 -12.27 -1.77 0.97
CA VAL A 300 -12.19 -0.44 0.37
C VAL A 300 -11.86 0.65 1.41
N SER A 301 -12.19 0.39 2.68
CA SER A 301 -12.02 1.32 3.80
C SER A 301 -12.11 0.58 5.15
N GLY A 302 -11.38 1.04 6.17
CA GLY A 302 -11.49 0.56 7.55
C GLY A 302 -12.54 1.30 8.39
N GLN A 303 -13.29 2.24 7.80
CA GLN A 303 -14.15 3.19 8.53
C GLN A 303 -15.17 2.52 9.45
N LEU A 304 -15.91 1.50 9.00
CA LEU A 304 -16.94 0.86 9.84
C LEU A 304 -16.34 0.24 11.12
N GLN A 305 -15.12 -0.29 11.02
CA GLN A 305 -14.38 -0.82 12.18
C GLN A 305 -13.81 0.29 13.04
N LEU A 306 -13.37 1.42 12.46
CA LEU A 306 -12.97 2.59 13.23
C LEU A 306 -14.12 3.14 14.07
N GLU A 307 -15.33 3.24 13.54
CA GLU A 307 -16.52 3.67 14.30
C GLU A 307 -16.75 2.79 15.53
N THR A 308 -16.60 1.47 15.38
CA THR A 308 -16.70 0.52 16.49
C THR A 308 -15.66 0.81 17.57
N LEU A 309 -14.42 1.09 17.17
CA LEU A 309 -13.31 1.34 18.09
C LEU A 309 -13.40 2.73 18.73
N ALA A 310 -13.84 3.75 18.00
CA ALA A 310 -14.04 5.10 18.50
C ALA A 310 -15.06 5.13 19.66
N CYS A 311 -16.11 4.30 19.60
CA CYS A 311 -17.07 4.16 20.70
C CYS A 311 -16.42 3.69 22.03
N GLY A 312 -15.27 3.02 21.99
CA GLY A 312 -14.54 2.56 23.18
C GLY A 312 -13.26 3.34 23.50
N LEU A 313 -12.64 3.98 22.50
CA LEU A 313 -11.33 4.61 22.59
C LEU A 313 -11.35 6.13 22.35
N THR A 314 -12.53 6.70 22.09
CA THR A 314 -12.79 8.10 21.75
C THR A 314 -12.22 8.50 20.38
N ASP A 315 -10.89 8.58 20.25
CA ASP A 315 -10.23 9.06 19.03
C ASP A 315 -9.26 7.98 18.51
N VAL A 316 -9.51 7.49 17.29
CA VAL A 316 -8.74 6.42 16.66
C VAL A 316 -8.38 6.76 15.24
N TYR A 317 -7.26 6.22 14.76
CA TYR A 317 -6.92 6.27 13.34
C TYR A 317 -6.31 4.94 12.87
N THR A 318 -6.57 4.59 11.61
CA THR A 318 -5.84 3.52 10.91
C THR A 318 -4.94 4.13 9.84
N PHE A 319 -3.88 3.41 9.52
CA PHE A 319 -3.00 3.72 8.41
C PHE A 319 -2.59 2.40 7.77
N GLY A 320 -3.24 2.07 6.66
CA GLY A 320 -3.18 0.76 6.04
C GLY A 320 -3.56 0.76 4.55
N PRO A 321 -3.36 -0.38 3.87
CA PRO A 321 -3.73 -0.52 2.47
C PRO A 321 -5.25 -0.68 2.31
N THR A 322 -5.77 -0.10 1.23
CA THR A 322 -7.15 -0.25 0.76
C THR A 322 -7.14 -0.56 -0.74
N PHE A 323 -8.22 -1.16 -1.22
CA PHE A 323 -8.27 -1.74 -2.55
C PHE A 323 -9.53 -1.34 -3.30
N ARG A 324 -9.41 -1.08 -4.60
CA ARG A 324 -10.55 -0.83 -5.49
C ARG A 324 -10.38 -1.64 -6.77
N ALA A 325 -11.38 -2.45 -7.12
CA ALA A 325 -11.33 -3.35 -8.28
C ALA A 325 -11.89 -2.72 -9.57
N GLU A 326 -12.22 -1.44 -9.54
CA GLU A 326 -12.69 -0.69 -10.71
C GLU A 326 -11.68 -0.78 -11.87
N ASN A 327 -12.18 -1.05 -13.08
CA ASN A 327 -11.34 -1.10 -14.28
C ASN A 327 -10.97 0.31 -14.79
N SER A 328 -10.36 1.11 -13.93
CA SER A 328 -9.96 2.50 -14.20
C SER A 328 -8.48 2.57 -14.57
N HIS A 329 -8.18 2.89 -15.84
CA HIS A 329 -6.82 3.03 -16.34
C HIS A 329 -6.43 4.50 -16.58
N THR A 330 -6.43 5.28 -15.52
CA THR A 330 -6.08 6.72 -15.56
C THR A 330 -4.74 7.00 -14.85
N SER A 331 -4.25 8.24 -14.93
CA SER A 331 -3.04 8.68 -14.21
C SER A 331 -3.27 8.94 -12.72
N ARG A 332 -4.50 8.79 -12.22
CA ARG A 332 -4.91 9.20 -10.86
C ARG A 332 -5.49 8.08 -10.00
N HIS A 333 -5.68 6.89 -10.57
CA HIS A 333 -6.26 5.74 -9.88
C HIS A 333 -5.26 4.59 -9.74
N LEU A 334 -5.33 3.91 -8.60
CA LEU A 334 -4.61 2.68 -8.28
C LEU A 334 -5.63 1.66 -7.78
N ALA A 335 -5.35 0.38 -8.02
CA ALA A 335 -6.12 -0.73 -7.47
C ALA A 335 -5.75 -1.05 -6.01
N GLU A 336 -4.53 -0.68 -5.61
CA GLU A 336 -4.01 -0.81 -4.24
C GLU A 336 -3.34 0.52 -3.88
N PHE A 337 -3.78 1.13 -2.77
CA PHE A 337 -3.29 2.42 -2.29
C PHE A 337 -3.38 2.48 -0.76
N TRP A 338 -2.81 3.51 -0.16
CA TRP A 338 -2.75 3.65 1.30
C TRP A 338 -3.68 4.75 1.78
N MET A 339 -4.53 4.41 2.74
CA MET A 339 -5.45 5.34 3.38
C MET A 339 -5.00 5.59 4.82
N VAL A 340 -5.09 6.86 5.20
CA VAL A 340 -5.06 7.29 6.60
C VAL A 340 -6.48 7.69 6.95
N GLU A 341 -7.11 6.95 7.86
CA GLU A 341 -8.52 7.17 8.21
C GLU A 341 -8.61 7.44 9.70
N ALA A 342 -9.31 8.50 10.09
CA ALA A 342 -9.48 8.92 11.47
C ALA A 342 -10.97 8.96 11.83
N GLU A 343 -11.29 8.57 13.06
CA GLU A 343 -12.65 8.59 13.59
C GLU A 343 -12.64 9.13 15.02
N MET A 344 -13.56 10.04 15.33
CA MET A 344 -13.66 10.76 16.59
C MET A 344 -15.07 10.64 17.16
N ALA A 345 -15.18 10.07 18.36
CA ALA A 345 -16.42 10.07 19.13
C ALA A 345 -16.71 11.48 19.69
N PHE A 346 -17.98 11.80 19.89
CA PHE A 346 -18.45 13.11 20.35
C PHE A 346 -18.12 14.28 19.42
N ALA A 347 -17.77 14.00 18.16
CA ALA A 347 -17.45 14.98 17.13
C ALA A 347 -18.60 15.18 16.14
N ASN A 348 -18.81 16.42 15.70
CA ASN A 348 -19.71 16.76 14.59
C ASN A 348 -18.92 17.19 13.33
N LEU A 349 -19.61 17.48 12.22
CA LEU A 349 -18.97 17.87 10.95
C LEU A 349 -18.00 19.06 11.08
N GLN A 350 -18.30 20.03 11.96
CA GLN A 350 -17.40 21.17 12.19
C GLN A 350 -16.08 20.72 12.83
N ASP A 351 -16.15 19.78 13.77
CA ASP A 351 -14.96 19.21 14.43
C ASP A 351 -14.15 18.39 13.43
N ASP A 352 -14.82 17.65 12.54
CA ASP A 352 -14.23 16.89 11.44
C ASP A 352 -13.46 17.79 10.47
N MET A 353 -14.10 18.86 9.98
CA MET A 353 -13.47 19.85 9.13
C MET A 353 -12.27 20.54 9.80
N ASN A 354 -12.40 20.88 11.10
CA ASN A 354 -11.30 21.47 11.86
C ASN A 354 -10.10 20.52 11.94
N ARG A 355 -10.36 19.23 12.19
CA ARG A 355 -9.32 18.21 12.32
C ARG A 355 -8.64 17.91 11.00
N ALA A 356 -9.39 17.81 9.92
CA ALA A 356 -8.87 17.61 8.57
C ALA A 356 -8.01 18.80 8.12
N GLU A 357 -8.46 20.04 8.37
CA GLU A 357 -7.69 21.26 8.09
C GLU A 357 -6.37 21.28 8.85
N SER A 358 -6.39 21.08 10.18
CA SER A 358 -5.16 21.13 10.97
C SER A 358 -4.20 19.99 10.62
N TYR A 359 -4.73 18.84 10.20
CA TYR A 359 -3.92 17.70 9.75
C TYR A 359 -3.17 18.00 8.45
N VAL A 360 -3.87 18.47 7.42
CA VAL A 360 -3.23 18.82 6.13
C VAL A 360 -2.21 19.95 6.31
N GLN A 361 -2.54 20.96 7.11
CA GLN A 361 -1.61 22.04 7.44
C GLN A 361 -0.36 21.52 8.15
N TYR A 362 -0.52 20.58 9.09
CA TYR A 362 0.60 19.95 9.79
C TYR A 362 1.51 19.18 8.83
N LEU A 363 0.96 18.35 7.94
CA LEU A 363 1.75 17.61 6.95
C LEU A 363 2.56 18.54 6.05
N CYS A 364 1.97 19.65 5.61
CA CYS A 364 2.65 20.64 4.78
C CYS A 364 3.82 21.30 5.54
N LYS A 365 3.61 21.70 6.81
CA LYS A 365 4.68 22.27 7.66
C LYS A 365 5.81 21.27 7.89
N TRP A 366 5.45 20.03 8.20
CA TRP A 366 6.43 18.96 8.42
C TRP A 366 7.35 18.80 7.22
N LEU A 367 6.81 18.74 6.00
CA LEU A 367 7.61 18.61 4.78
C LEU A 367 8.52 19.82 4.53
N LEU A 368 8.05 21.04 4.80
CA LEU A 368 8.86 22.25 4.66
C LEU A 368 10.05 22.26 5.64
N GLU A 369 9.89 21.65 6.82
CA GLU A 369 10.92 21.56 7.86
C GLU A 369 11.88 20.38 7.65
N HIS A 370 11.37 19.20 7.29
CA HIS A 370 12.12 17.94 7.31
C HIS A 370 12.52 17.43 5.92
N CYS A 371 11.91 17.94 4.84
CA CYS A 371 12.16 17.51 3.46
C CYS A 371 12.62 18.66 2.55
N ARG A 372 13.19 19.75 3.11
CA ARG A 372 13.51 20.96 2.32
C ARG A 372 14.37 20.67 1.08
N ALA A 373 15.38 19.81 1.21
CA ALA A 373 16.27 19.46 0.10
C ALA A 373 15.53 18.69 -1.02
N GLU A 374 14.68 17.73 -0.67
CA GLU A 374 13.80 17.02 -1.60
C GLU A 374 12.82 17.96 -2.27
N MET A 375 12.20 18.86 -1.52
CA MET A 375 11.24 19.84 -2.05
C MET A 375 11.91 20.82 -3.02
N GLU A 376 13.12 21.31 -2.72
CA GLU A 376 13.90 22.16 -3.63
C GLU A 376 14.29 21.42 -4.92
N PHE A 377 14.58 20.12 -4.82
CA PHE A 377 14.78 19.28 -6.00
C PHE A 377 13.50 19.18 -6.84
N MET A 378 12.32 18.98 -6.23
CA MET A 378 11.05 18.93 -6.95
C MET A 378 10.73 20.27 -7.62
N VAL A 379 10.94 21.39 -6.94
CA VAL A 379 10.77 22.75 -7.51
C VAL A 379 11.62 22.95 -8.74
N LYS A 380 12.89 22.54 -8.68
CA LYS A 380 13.84 22.74 -9.78
C LYS A 380 13.53 21.89 -11.02
N HIS A 381 12.91 20.73 -10.85
CA HIS A 381 12.86 19.71 -11.90
C HIS A 381 11.45 19.31 -12.35
N HIS A 382 10.41 19.63 -11.58
CA HIS A 382 9.05 19.13 -11.83
C HIS A 382 7.97 20.20 -11.71
N ASP A 383 7.94 20.96 -10.62
CA ASP A 383 6.89 21.95 -10.39
C ASP A 383 7.40 23.13 -9.57
N GLU A 384 7.65 24.26 -10.26
CA GLU A 384 8.20 25.48 -9.67
C GLU A 384 7.35 26.03 -8.51
N ALA A 385 6.05 25.70 -8.48
CA ALA A 385 5.11 26.13 -7.45
C ALA A 385 4.98 25.14 -6.27
N ALA A 386 5.74 24.05 -6.24
CA ALA A 386 5.56 23.00 -5.22
C ALA A 386 5.73 23.51 -3.77
N ILE A 387 6.82 24.24 -3.48
CA ILE A 387 7.05 24.82 -2.15
C ILE A 387 6.03 25.92 -1.84
N GLU A 388 5.80 26.84 -2.77
CA GLU A 388 4.82 27.94 -2.59
C GLU A 388 3.43 27.39 -2.28
N ARG A 389 3.03 26.30 -2.93
CA ARG A 389 1.75 25.64 -2.68
C ARG A 389 1.67 25.00 -1.28
N LEU A 390 2.75 24.38 -0.80
CA LEU A 390 2.81 23.89 0.59
C LEU A 390 2.77 25.04 1.60
N GLU A 391 3.46 26.15 1.32
CA GLU A 391 3.44 27.36 2.15
C GLU A 391 2.04 27.98 2.19
N LEU A 392 1.36 28.08 1.05
CA LEU A 392 -0.02 28.56 0.95
C LEU A 392 -0.96 27.72 1.81
N VAL A 393 -0.94 26.39 1.65
CA VAL A 393 -1.84 25.49 2.39
C VAL A 393 -1.52 25.48 3.88
N SER A 394 -0.24 25.48 4.27
CA SER A 394 0.16 25.45 5.69
C SER A 394 -0.14 26.73 6.47
N SER A 395 -0.24 27.88 5.80
CA SER A 395 -0.38 29.20 6.43
C SER A 395 -1.75 29.84 6.27
N THR A 396 -2.59 29.32 5.36
CA THR A 396 -3.90 29.90 5.05
C THR A 396 -5.02 29.06 5.64
N PRO A 397 -5.96 29.66 6.40
CA PRO A 397 -7.19 28.99 6.77
C PRO A 397 -7.97 28.54 5.54
N LEU A 398 -8.48 27.30 5.56
CA LEU A 398 -9.25 26.76 4.45
C LEU A 398 -10.60 27.46 4.35
N GLU A 399 -10.95 27.91 3.15
CA GLU A 399 -12.27 28.48 2.90
C GLU A 399 -13.35 27.39 3.03
N ARG A 400 -14.52 27.68 3.61
CA ARG A 400 -15.58 26.68 3.78
C ARG A 400 -16.84 27.12 3.06
N ILE A 401 -17.26 26.32 2.08
CA ILE A 401 -18.46 26.59 1.28
C ILE A 401 -19.37 25.38 1.25
N SER A 402 -20.68 25.60 1.19
CA SER A 402 -21.59 24.50 0.94
C SER A 402 -21.46 24.02 -0.52
N TYR A 403 -21.75 22.74 -0.77
CA TYR A 403 -21.85 22.19 -2.12
C TYR A 403 -22.77 23.01 -3.01
N THR A 404 -23.93 23.44 -2.47
CA THR A 404 -24.90 24.23 -3.24
C THR A 404 -24.26 25.53 -3.74
N LYS A 405 -23.51 26.22 -2.87
CA LYS A 405 -22.80 27.44 -3.25
C LYS A 405 -21.63 27.17 -4.20
N ALA A 406 -20.95 26.04 -4.06
CA ALA A 406 -19.90 25.62 -4.98
C ALA A 406 -20.45 25.42 -6.40
N VAL A 407 -21.60 24.75 -6.55
CA VAL A 407 -22.28 24.58 -7.84
C VAL A 407 -22.75 25.91 -8.42
N GLU A 408 -23.40 26.78 -7.63
CA GLU A 408 -23.81 28.13 -8.07
C GLU A 408 -22.61 28.91 -8.66
N MET A 409 -21.46 28.90 -7.97
CA MET A 409 -20.24 29.56 -8.45
C MET A 409 -19.67 28.95 -9.74
N LEU A 410 -19.85 27.65 -9.95
CA LEU A 410 -19.39 26.95 -11.14
C LEU A 410 -20.35 27.16 -12.33
N GLU A 411 -21.65 27.25 -12.08
CA GLU A 411 -22.65 27.58 -13.10
C GLU A 411 -22.48 29.03 -13.60
N ASP A 412 -22.10 29.94 -12.72
CA ASP A 412 -21.83 31.35 -13.02
C ASP A 412 -20.42 31.59 -13.63
N ALA A 413 -19.60 30.55 -13.79
CA ALA A 413 -18.22 30.70 -14.25
C ALA A 413 -18.15 31.03 -15.75
N ASP A 414 -17.28 31.98 -16.12
CA ASP A 414 -16.93 32.29 -17.53
C ASP A 414 -16.13 31.16 -18.23
N LYS A 415 -16.00 29.99 -17.61
CA LYS A 415 -15.25 28.83 -18.12
C LYS A 415 -16.23 27.77 -18.65
N ILE A 416 -15.96 27.27 -19.85
CA ILE A 416 -16.63 26.07 -20.37
C ILE A 416 -15.93 24.84 -19.80
N PHE A 417 -16.65 24.04 -19.01
CA PHE A 417 -16.15 22.78 -18.43
C PHE A 417 -16.42 21.60 -19.37
N GLU A 418 -15.56 20.58 -19.30
CA GLU A 418 -15.77 19.33 -20.05
C GLU A 418 -16.92 18.52 -19.45
N ASN A 419 -16.98 18.46 -18.11
CA ASN A 419 -18.03 17.84 -17.34
C ASN A 419 -19.11 18.86 -17.00
N LYS A 420 -20.37 18.45 -17.17
CA LYS A 420 -21.54 19.27 -16.87
C LYS A 420 -21.52 19.69 -15.40
N VAL A 421 -21.86 20.96 -15.15
CA VAL A 421 -22.09 21.50 -13.81
C VAL A 421 -23.60 21.59 -13.61
N GLU A 422 -24.13 20.88 -12.62
CA GLU A 422 -25.50 21.03 -12.14
C GLU A 422 -25.66 20.50 -10.72
N TRP A 423 -26.68 20.95 -10.00
CA TRP A 423 -26.93 20.44 -8.64
C TRP A 423 -27.32 18.96 -8.68
N GLY A 424 -26.62 18.14 -7.89
CA GLY A 424 -26.83 16.70 -7.79
C GLY A 424 -25.74 15.85 -8.44
N ILE A 425 -24.80 16.44 -9.17
CA ILE A 425 -23.60 15.74 -9.66
C ILE A 425 -22.47 15.77 -8.64
N ASP A 426 -21.63 14.75 -8.67
CA ASP A 426 -20.35 14.80 -7.96
C ASP A 426 -19.37 15.71 -8.70
N LEU A 427 -18.59 16.50 -7.96
CA LEU A 427 -17.71 17.49 -8.57
C LEU A 427 -16.55 16.78 -9.28
N ALA A 428 -16.38 17.05 -10.57
CA ALA A 428 -15.21 16.55 -11.29
C ALA A 428 -13.97 17.34 -10.88
N SER A 429 -12.79 16.74 -11.03
CA SER A 429 -11.54 17.40 -10.60
C SER A 429 -11.28 18.75 -11.29
N GLU A 430 -11.78 18.98 -12.50
CA GLU A 430 -11.69 20.29 -13.14
C GLU A 430 -12.51 21.38 -12.43
N HIS A 431 -13.64 20.99 -11.81
CA HIS A 431 -14.51 21.87 -11.03
C HIS A 431 -13.83 22.21 -9.70
N GLU A 432 -13.35 21.18 -9.00
CA GLU A 432 -12.58 21.30 -7.74
C GLU A 432 -11.36 22.22 -7.89
N ARG A 433 -10.59 22.01 -8.97
CA ARG A 433 -9.43 22.82 -9.29
C ARG A 433 -9.80 24.23 -9.68
N TYR A 434 -10.92 24.43 -10.39
CA TYR A 434 -11.36 25.79 -10.72
C TYR A 434 -11.72 26.59 -9.46
N LEU A 435 -12.41 25.96 -8.50
CA LEU A 435 -12.71 26.60 -7.21
C LEU A 435 -11.42 26.99 -6.46
N THR A 436 -10.46 26.07 -6.33
CA THR A 436 -9.21 26.30 -5.58
C THR A 436 -8.23 27.23 -6.30
N GLU A 437 -8.09 27.12 -7.62
CA GLU A 437 -7.04 27.81 -8.41
C GLU A 437 -7.51 29.15 -9.00
N VAL A 438 -8.80 29.29 -9.32
CA VAL A 438 -9.33 30.47 -10.02
C VAL A 438 -10.22 31.32 -9.12
N VAL A 439 -11.22 30.72 -8.49
CA VAL A 439 -12.22 31.45 -7.68
C VAL A 439 -11.62 31.93 -6.37
N PHE A 440 -11.09 31.01 -5.56
CA PHE A 440 -10.63 31.33 -4.21
C PHE A 440 -9.12 31.58 -4.14
N LYS A 441 -8.32 30.94 -5.00
CA LYS A 441 -6.84 30.99 -4.96
C LYS A 441 -6.26 30.54 -3.61
N LYS A 442 -6.93 29.60 -2.94
CA LYS A 442 -6.58 29.00 -1.65
C LYS A 442 -7.25 27.63 -1.52
N PRO A 443 -6.77 26.74 -0.61
CA PRO A 443 -7.44 25.49 -0.33
C PRO A 443 -8.83 25.73 0.30
N LEU A 444 -9.72 24.76 0.13
CA LEU A 444 -11.11 24.90 0.56
C LEU A 444 -11.70 23.58 1.04
N ILE A 445 -12.78 23.67 1.81
CA ILE A 445 -13.63 22.56 2.23
C ILE A 445 -15.01 22.79 1.65
N VAL A 446 -15.45 21.89 0.78
CA VAL A 446 -16.85 21.84 0.33
C VAL A 446 -17.61 20.94 1.29
N PHE A 447 -18.77 21.37 1.78
CA PHE A 447 -19.56 20.58 2.73
C PHE A 447 -21.05 20.53 2.38
N ASN A 448 -21.78 19.59 2.99
CA ASN A 448 -23.22 19.37 2.78
C ASN A 448 -23.58 18.94 1.35
N TYR A 449 -23.06 17.79 0.91
CA TYR A 449 -23.31 17.21 -0.41
C TYR A 449 -24.71 16.59 -0.55
N PRO A 450 -25.26 16.46 -1.77
CA PRO A 450 -26.52 15.78 -2.01
C PRO A 450 -26.49 14.32 -1.54
N LYS A 451 -27.54 13.91 -0.83
CA LYS A 451 -27.60 12.57 -0.20
C LYS A 451 -27.58 11.39 -1.17
N GLY A 452 -27.91 11.63 -2.44
CA GLY A 452 -28.04 10.61 -3.48
C GLY A 452 -26.72 10.23 -4.17
N ILE A 453 -25.65 10.99 -3.94
CA ILE A 453 -24.31 10.73 -4.50
C ILE A 453 -23.27 10.41 -3.43
N LYS A 454 -23.71 10.23 -2.18
CA LYS A 454 -22.85 9.99 -1.02
C LYS A 454 -23.36 8.80 -0.23
N ALA A 455 -22.46 8.14 0.48
CA ALA A 455 -22.70 6.86 1.14
C ALA A 455 -23.82 6.90 2.20
N PHE A 456 -24.39 5.72 2.48
CA PHE A 456 -25.53 5.53 3.39
C PHE A 456 -25.23 6.00 4.82
N TYR A 457 -24.00 5.82 5.29
CA TYR A 457 -23.56 6.12 6.66
C TYR A 457 -23.44 7.63 6.96
N MET A 458 -23.49 8.50 5.95
CA MET A 458 -23.34 9.94 6.15
C MET A 458 -24.63 10.54 6.72
N ARG A 459 -24.50 11.36 7.78
CA ARG A 459 -25.64 11.90 8.52
C ARG A 459 -26.55 12.76 7.65
N LEU A 460 -27.84 12.45 7.62
CA LEU A 460 -28.85 13.22 6.89
C LEU A 460 -29.09 14.58 7.56
N ASN A 461 -28.94 15.66 6.79
CA ASN A 461 -29.18 17.02 7.26
C ASN A 461 -30.68 17.30 7.42
N ASN A 462 -30.98 18.38 8.16
CA ASN A 462 -32.37 18.78 8.45
C ASN A 462 -33.16 19.17 7.18
N ASP A 463 -32.48 19.51 6.09
CA ASP A 463 -33.09 19.82 4.79
C ASP A 463 -33.61 18.57 4.04
N GLN A 464 -33.30 17.36 4.54
CA GLN A 464 -33.66 16.06 3.94
C GLN A 464 -33.12 15.82 2.51
N LYS A 465 -32.24 16.72 2.03
CA LYS A 465 -31.68 16.73 0.68
C LYS A 465 -30.18 16.46 0.69
N THR A 466 -29.48 16.97 1.70
CA THR A 466 -28.02 16.88 1.83
C THR A 466 -27.61 15.99 3.00
N VAL A 467 -26.38 15.52 2.97
CA VAL A 467 -25.72 14.81 4.08
C VAL A 467 -24.55 15.63 4.59
N ALA A 468 -24.21 15.45 5.87
CA ALA A 468 -23.10 16.11 6.54
C ALA A 468 -21.74 15.53 6.10
N ALA A 469 -21.45 15.62 4.81
CA ALA A 469 -20.19 15.27 4.18
C ALA A 469 -19.31 16.50 4.01
N MET A 470 -18.00 16.30 3.95
CA MET A 470 -17.02 17.32 3.61
C MET A 470 -15.91 16.74 2.74
N ASP A 471 -15.43 17.53 1.78
CA ASP A 471 -14.28 17.20 0.94
C ASP A 471 -13.27 18.36 1.05
N VAL A 472 -12.02 18.07 1.44
CA VAL A 472 -10.91 19.03 1.45
C VAL A 472 -10.29 19.07 0.07
N LEU A 473 -10.41 20.20 -0.61
CA LEU A 473 -9.86 20.41 -1.94
C LEU A 473 -8.60 21.28 -1.87
N VAL A 474 -7.56 20.83 -2.55
CA VAL A 474 -6.29 21.54 -2.69
C VAL A 474 -5.99 21.86 -4.16
N PRO A 475 -5.25 22.95 -4.45
CA PRO A 475 -4.79 23.22 -5.81
C PRO A 475 -4.03 22.02 -6.41
N LYS A 476 -3.98 21.93 -7.74
CA LYS A 476 -3.32 20.88 -8.55
C LYS A 476 -4.00 19.51 -8.50
N VAL A 477 -4.34 19.01 -7.31
CA VAL A 477 -4.86 17.64 -7.12
C VAL A 477 -6.39 17.58 -7.13
N GLY A 478 -7.06 18.55 -6.52
CA GLY A 478 -8.50 18.47 -6.22
C GLY A 478 -8.73 17.89 -4.83
N GLU A 479 -9.66 16.96 -4.71
CA GLU A 479 -9.96 16.27 -3.45
C GLU A 479 -8.73 15.53 -2.86
N LEU A 480 -8.36 15.91 -1.64
CA LEU A 480 -7.29 15.30 -0.85
C LEU A 480 -7.81 14.49 0.34
N ILE A 481 -8.89 14.95 0.98
CA ILE A 481 -9.57 14.28 2.08
C ILE A 481 -11.07 14.26 1.79
N GLY A 482 -11.70 13.12 2.01
CA GLY A 482 -13.16 12.98 2.08
C GLY A 482 -13.58 12.52 3.48
N GLY A 483 -14.64 13.09 4.03
CA GLY A 483 -15.13 12.74 5.36
C GLY A 483 -16.58 13.12 5.61
N SER A 484 -17.09 12.75 6.78
CA SER A 484 -18.45 13.08 7.16
C SER A 484 -18.70 12.90 8.65
N GLN A 485 -19.72 13.60 9.14
CA GLN A 485 -20.41 13.16 10.33
C GLN A 485 -21.24 11.90 10.03
N ARG A 486 -21.16 10.90 10.91
CA ARG A 486 -21.86 9.63 10.75
C ARG A 486 -23.30 9.72 11.21
N GLU A 487 -24.19 8.96 10.58
CA GLU A 487 -25.60 8.88 10.98
C GLU A 487 -25.73 8.10 12.28
N GLU A 488 -25.99 8.82 13.37
CA GLU A 488 -26.10 8.26 14.72
C GLU A 488 -27.53 7.80 15.05
N ARG A 489 -28.53 8.17 14.24
CA ARG A 489 -29.94 7.86 14.50
C ARG A 489 -30.32 6.55 13.82
N LEU A 490 -30.69 5.56 14.63
CA LEU A 490 -30.93 4.19 14.18
C LEU A 490 -31.96 4.10 13.05
N ASP A 491 -33.12 4.72 13.23
CA ASP A 491 -34.24 4.70 12.28
C ASP A 491 -33.86 5.29 10.91
N ILE A 492 -33.09 6.38 10.92
CA ILE A 492 -32.61 7.01 9.69
C ILE A 492 -31.52 6.15 9.05
N LEU A 493 -30.59 5.60 9.83
CA LEU A 493 -29.52 4.75 9.32
C LEU A 493 -30.08 3.48 8.66
N GLU A 494 -31.04 2.81 9.29
CA GLU A 494 -31.73 1.65 8.72
C GLU A 494 -32.37 1.99 7.38
N GLN A 495 -33.09 3.12 7.31
CA GLN A 495 -33.70 3.56 6.06
C GLN A 495 -32.66 3.87 4.98
N ARG A 496 -31.53 4.50 5.35
CA ARG A 496 -30.43 4.80 4.42
C ARG A 496 -29.76 3.55 3.87
N ILE A 497 -29.59 2.50 4.69
CA ILE A 497 -29.08 1.20 4.24
C ILE A 497 -30.03 0.58 3.22
N LEU A 498 -31.34 0.58 3.52
CA LEU A 498 -32.36 0.05 2.61
C LEU A 498 -32.44 0.85 1.30
N ASP A 499 -32.39 2.18 1.37
CA ASP A 499 -32.39 3.07 0.20
C ASP A 499 -31.17 2.85 -0.72
N ALA A 500 -30.05 2.42 -0.15
CA ALA A 500 -28.84 2.05 -0.89
C ALA A 500 -28.88 0.63 -1.47
N GLY A 501 -29.96 -0.14 -1.25
CA GLY A 501 -30.11 -1.51 -1.73
C GLY A 501 -29.26 -2.53 -0.95
N LEU A 502 -28.85 -2.18 0.28
CA LEU A 502 -28.02 -3.01 1.14
C LEU A 502 -28.87 -3.83 2.12
N ASP A 503 -28.34 -4.98 2.53
CA ASP A 503 -29.01 -5.92 3.43
C ASP A 503 -28.74 -5.58 4.91
N LEU A 504 -29.78 -5.24 5.65
CA LEU A 504 -29.70 -4.90 7.08
C LEU A 504 -29.03 -6.00 7.92
N GLU A 505 -29.23 -7.28 7.58
CA GLU A 505 -28.67 -8.39 8.36
C GLU A 505 -27.13 -8.36 8.35
N GLN A 506 -26.53 -7.96 7.24
CA GLN A 506 -25.07 -7.80 7.11
C GLN A 506 -24.52 -6.67 8.00
N TYR A 507 -25.34 -5.66 8.29
CA TYR A 507 -24.97 -4.49 9.10
C TYR A 507 -25.49 -4.56 10.53
N ALA A 508 -26.09 -5.67 10.98
CA ALA A 508 -26.68 -5.76 12.33
C ALA A 508 -25.71 -5.34 13.44
N LYS A 509 -24.45 -5.79 13.38
CA LYS A 509 -23.41 -5.40 14.36
C LYS A 509 -22.99 -3.94 14.27
N TYR A 510 -23.11 -3.32 13.10
CA TYR A 510 -22.85 -1.90 12.91
C TYR A 510 -24.02 -1.05 13.44
N LEU A 511 -25.26 -1.54 13.29
CA LEU A 511 -26.45 -0.95 13.88
C LEU A 511 -26.45 -1.02 15.41
N ASP A 512 -25.86 -2.05 16.01
CA ASP A 512 -25.69 -2.14 17.48
C ASP A 512 -24.99 -0.91 18.08
N LEU A 513 -24.08 -0.27 17.31
CA LEU A 513 -23.42 0.98 17.72
C LEU A 513 -24.42 2.12 17.94
N ARG A 514 -25.60 2.05 17.32
CA ARG A 514 -26.69 3.02 17.46
C ARG A 514 -27.72 2.60 18.52
N CYS A 515 -27.70 1.35 18.98
CA CYS A 515 -28.58 0.83 20.01
C CYS A 515 -28.07 1.06 21.44
N PHE A 516 -26.75 1.01 21.65
CA PHE A 516 -26.15 0.98 22.98
C PHE A 516 -25.35 2.25 23.29
N GLY A 517 -26.05 3.35 23.59
CA GLY A 517 -25.41 4.62 23.98
C GLY A 517 -24.78 5.36 22.80
N SER A 518 -25.53 5.51 21.71
CA SER A 518 -25.04 6.19 20.51
C SER A 518 -24.62 7.64 20.77
N VAL A 519 -23.67 8.11 19.96
CA VAL A 519 -23.09 9.45 20.04
C VAL A 519 -22.97 10.06 18.65
N LYS A 520 -22.96 11.38 18.57
CA LYS A 520 -22.44 12.04 17.36
C LYS A 520 -20.96 11.73 17.24
N HIS A 521 -20.54 11.34 16.07
CA HIS A 521 -19.15 11.03 15.75
C HIS A 521 -18.91 11.34 14.28
N SER A 522 -17.66 11.62 13.95
CA SER A 522 -17.25 12.02 12.61
C SER A 522 -15.86 11.50 12.31
N GLY A 523 -15.55 11.41 11.03
CA GLY A 523 -14.24 11.00 10.60
C GLY A 523 -14.00 11.24 9.11
N PHE A 524 -12.77 11.04 8.71
CA PHE A 524 -12.30 11.30 7.35
C PHE A 524 -11.22 10.32 6.92
N GLY A 525 -11.03 10.22 5.61
CA GLY A 525 -9.95 9.47 4.97
C GLY A 525 -9.07 10.38 4.10
N LEU A 526 -7.75 10.26 4.24
CA LEU A 526 -6.76 10.86 3.37
C LEU A 526 -6.08 9.76 2.54
N GLY A 527 -6.09 9.92 1.22
CA GLY A 527 -5.30 9.07 0.32
C GLY A 527 -3.84 9.51 0.31
N LEU A 528 -2.93 8.69 0.85
CA LEU A 528 -1.52 9.05 1.01
C LEU A 528 -0.86 9.36 -0.33
N GLU A 529 -1.13 8.56 -1.37
CA GLU A 529 -0.58 8.81 -2.70
C GLU A 529 -1.00 10.18 -3.26
N ARG A 530 -2.23 10.63 -3.01
CA ARG A 530 -2.68 11.97 -3.42
C ARG A 530 -1.93 13.07 -2.67
N MET A 531 -1.63 12.89 -1.38
CA MET A 531 -0.80 13.83 -0.61
C MET A 531 0.63 13.89 -1.14
N VAL A 532 1.22 12.75 -1.52
CA VAL A 532 2.55 12.72 -2.13
C VAL A 532 2.53 13.40 -3.52
N LEU A 533 1.50 13.19 -4.35
CA LEU A 533 1.34 13.91 -5.62
C LEU A 533 1.24 15.42 -5.40
N PHE A 534 0.43 15.85 -4.45
CA PHE A 534 0.25 17.25 -4.09
C PHE A 534 1.58 17.91 -3.70
N ALA A 535 2.34 17.27 -2.81
CA ALA A 535 3.64 17.77 -2.35
C ALA A 535 4.69 17.78 -3.45
N THR A 536 4.76 16.72 -4.26
CA THR A 536 5.82 16.55 -5.26
C THR A 536 5.55 17.30 -6.57
N GLY A 537 4.28 17.63 -6.86
CA GLY A 537 3.86 18.22 -8.13
C GLY A 537 3.83 17.24 -9.31
N LEU A 538 4.05 15.95 -9.07
CA LEU A 538 3.97 14.92 -10.11
C LEU A 538 2.52 14.72 -10.58
N ASP A 539 2.36 14.36 -11.85
CA ASP A 539 1.03 14.23 -12.48
C ASP A 539 0.46 12.80 -12.45
N ASN A 540 1.27 11.79 -12.12
CA ASN A 540 0.88 10.39 -12.20
C ASN A 540 1.09 9.65 -10.88
N ILE A 541 -0.01 9.12 -10.34
CA ILE A 541 -0.05 8.41 -9.05
C ILE A 541 0.86 7.18 -8.99
N ARG A 542 1.26 6.63 -10.14
CA ARG A 542 2.14 5.46 -10.25
C ARG A 542 3.59 5.77 -9.88
N ASP A 543 3.94 7.04 -9.79
CA ASP A 543 5.30 7.49 -9.46
C ASP A 543 5.49 7.80 -7.97
N VAL A 544 4.39 7.81 -7.19
CA VAL A 544 4.38 8.18 -5.77
C VAL A 544 4.20 7.01 -4.80
N ILE A 545 4.14 5.80 -5.34
CA ILE A 545 4.14 4.54 -4.60
C ILE A 545 5.25 3.63 -5.16
N PRO A 546 5.96 2.83 -4.34
CA PRO A 546 7.08 2.01 -4.82
C PRO A 546 6.72 1.09 -6.00
N PHE A 547 5.64 0.30 -5.84
CA PHE A 547 5.19 -0.71 -6.80
C PHE A 547 3.68 -0.55 -7.05
N PRO A 548 3.28 0.29 -8.01
CA PRO A 548 1.86 0.56 -8.25
C PRO A 548 1.12 -0.69 -8.74
N ARG A 549 -0.15 -0.83 -8.32
CA ARG A 549 -1.10 -1.82 -8.84
C ARG A 549 -2.19 -1.09 -9.62
N TYR A 550 -2.44 -1.53 -10.84
CA TYR A 550 -3.46 -0.95 -11.73
C TYR A 550 -3.87 -1.98 -12.80
N PRO A 551 -4.97 -1.77 -13.54
CA PRO A 551 -5.44 -2.76 -14.51
C PRO A 551 -4.34 -3.25 -15.46
N GLY A 552 -4.15 -4.57 -15.49
CA GLY A 552 -3.15 -5.25 -16.32
C GLY A 552 -1.70 -5.23 -15.80
N ARG A 553 -1.43 -4.70 -14.60
CA ARG A 553 -0.07 -4.58 -14.03
C ARG A 553 -0.02 -4.85 -12.53
N ALA A 554 0.75 -5.88 -12.14
CA ALA A 554 0.99 -6.27 -10.75
C ALA A 554 2.45 -6.75 -10.52
N ASP A 555 3.40 -6.24 -11.31
CA ASP A 555 4.80 -6.68 -11.36
C ASP A 555 5.62 -6.27 -10.10
N LEU A 556 6.83 -6.82 -9.99
CA LEU A 556 7.80 -6.62 -8.89
C LEU A 556 8.81 -5.49 -9.12
#